data_AF-A0A1Y2GIQ2-F1
#
_entry.id   AF-A0A1Y2GIQ2-F1
#
_cell.length_a   1.000
_cell.length_b   1.000
_cell.length_c   1.000
_cell.angle_alpha   90.00
_cell.angle_beta   90.00
_cell.angle_gamma   90.00
#
_symmetry.space_group_name_H-M   'P 1'
#
loop_
_entity.id
_entity.type
_entity.pdbx_description
1 polymer ?
#
loop_
_entity_poly.entity_id
_entity_poly.type
_entity_poly.pdbx_seq_one_letter_code
_entity_poly.pdbx_strand_id
1 'polypeptide(L)'
;MSKQLSSNILRHVLPFTRRANNLAKPLVSRMNKHQHASLQVDDYVKTPDHTLSKASTTAISPSDNSIRTSSSNLAAKVTRLSNGVRVATEDSQGHFASLGVYVDAGSRYEDDSTRGVSHILDRLAFKSTTNRTSEAMMADLETAGGNVMCSSSRESIMYQSALLPQDLPRMLAIMADTIRNPAIKEEELEEQKVSAGHEIHEYWSKPEMILPELLHTVAYKDNTLGNPLLCPMDSLETMTTDNIKGYIKTWYRPERIVVSAVGADHDKVVDLTEKLFGDMKAPALSGAGDQSASPLVESSRTKSGLFKSLFGAKTESSATIHTPDFNALSRQAAKYTGGTLLIEDETQPFTHLFVGFEGLSIHDEDIYALATLQLLMGGGSSFSAGGPGKGMYSRLFSNVLNHYNWIESCMSFNHCYSDSGLFGISGSCYPGYETMLLEVIVRELELTTRTGRGGIAQGELDRAKNQLRSSVLMNLESKMVQLEDLGRQVQVHGYKVPVEELCAKIERVTRQDMVRVARRIFGGQVGLTTGGSGEVTIVAQGLTKSLEGAEKVLEKYGLGKSAKW
;
A
#
# COMPACT_ATOMS: atom_id res chain seq x y z
N MET A 1 46.90 8.10 -10.06
CA MET A 1 45.83 7.13 -10.42
C MET A 1 44.51 7.79 -10.87
N SER A 2 44.11 8.96 -10.36
CA SER A 2 42.83 9.61 -10.76
C SER A 2 42.75 10.11 -12.22
N LYS A 3 43.85 10.59 -12.83
CA LYS A 3 43.83 11.10 -14.22
C LYS A 3 43.79 10.01 -15.31
N GLN A 4 44.12 8.77 -14.97
CA GLN A 4 44.15 7.63 -15.93
C GLN A 4 42.80 6.90 -15.98
N LEU A 5 41.99 6.96 -14.90
CA LEU A 5 40.61 6.47 -14.91
C LEU A 5 39.68 7.35 -15.76
N SER A 6 39.88 8.67 -15.75
CA SER A 6 39.07 9.63 -16.53
C SER A 6 39.17 9.44 -18.05
N SER A 7 40.35 9.09 -18.58
CA SER A 7 40.52 8.92 -20.04
C SER A 7 39.98 7.58 -20.55
N ASN A 8 39.94 6.55 -19.72
CA ASN A 8 39.37 5.24 -20.05
C ASN A 8 37.83 5.26 -20.05
N ILE A 9 37.21 6.06 -19.16
CA ILE A 9 35.75 6.30 -19.17
C ILE A 9 35.32 7.06 -20.43
N LEU A 10 36.10 8.06 -20.86
CA LEU A 10 35.80 8.83 -22.08
C LEU A 10 35.89 7.99 -23.37
N ARG A 11 36.78 6.98 -23.41
CA ARG A 11 37.01 6.15 -24.61
C ARG A 11 35.99 5.02 -24.79
N HIS A 12 35.36 4.52 -23.73
CA HIS A 12 34.46 3.37 -23.81
C HIS A 12 32.98 3.67 -23.58
N VAL A 13 32.64 4.68 -22.76
CA VAL A 13 31.24 4.94 -22.37
C VAL A 13 30.51 5.84 -23.39
N LEU A 14 31.17 6.91 -23.87
CA LEU A 14 30.57 7.86 -24.81
C LEU A 14 30.16 7.25 -26.17
N PRO A 15 30.93 6.35 -26.80
CA PRO A 15 30.51 5.68 -28.04
C PRO A 15 29.28 4.79 -27.84
N PHE A 16 29.15 4.15 -26.66
CA PHE A 16 28.03 3.25 -26.34
C PHE A 16 26.72 4.04 -26.17
N THR A 17 26.77 5.17 -25.45
CA THR A 17 25.63 6.10 -25.34
C THR A 17 25.25 6.76 -26.67
N ARG A 18 26.23 7.02 -27.56
CA ARG A 18 25.94 7.57 -28.90
C ARG A 18 25.29 6.54 -29.83
N ARG A 19 25.64 5.26 -29.70
CA ARG A 19 25.05 4.15 -30.46
C ARG A 19 23.62 3.83 -29.99
N ALA A 20 23.39 3.84 -28.67
CA ALA A 20 22.06 3.71 -28.08
C ALA A 20 21.11 4.87 -28.47
N ASN A 21 21.60 6.12 -28.44
CA ASN A 21 20.80 7.27 -28.86
C ASN A 21 20.51 7.30 -30.38
N ASN A 22 21.41 6.77 -31.21
CA ASN A 22 21.16 6.67 -32.66
C ASN A 22 20.20 5.52 -33.01
N LEU A 23 20.09 4.49 -32.16
CA LEU A 23 19.10 3.41 -32.30
C LEU A 23 17.71 3.78 -31.75
N ALA A 24 17.63 4.68 -30.77
CA ALA A 24 16.37 5.13 -30.18
C ALA A 24 15.61 6.16 -31.04
N LYS A 25 16.32 7.02 -31.79
CA LYS A 25 15.71 8.09 -32.61
C LYS A 25 14.72 7.61 -33.69
N PRO A 26 14.97 6.51 -34.43
CA PRO A 26 14.00 5.97 -35.39
C PRO A 26 12.76 5.36 -34.72
N LEU A 27 12.90 4.80 -33.51
CA LEU A 27 11.81 4.19 -32.74
C LEU A 27 10.84 5.24 -32.19
N VAL A 28 11.36 6.33 -31.63
CA VAL A 28 10.55 7.48 -31.16
C VAL A 28 9.85 8.19 -32.34
N SER A 29 10.51 8.29 -33.50
CA SER A 29 9.92 8.83 -34.72
C SER A 29 8.77 7.95 -35.27
N ARG A 30 8.88 6.62 -35.18
CA ARG A 30 7.81 5.68 -35.54
C ARG A 30 6.63 5.72 -34.56
N MET A 31 6.89 5.86 -33.26
CA MET A 31 5.83 5.99 -32.24
C MET A 31 5.03 7.29 -32.42
N ASN A 32 5.70 8.42 -32.70
CA ASN A 32 5.02 9.69 -32.95
C ASN A 32 4.21 9.68 -34.28
N LYS A 33 4.66 8.92 -35.30
CA LYS A 33 3.88 8.73 -36.54
C LYS A 33 2.60 7.92 -36.33
N HIS A 34 2.59 6.94 -35.42
CA HIS A 34 1.38 6.19 -35.09
C HIS A 34 0.38 6.99 -34.25
N GLN A 35 0.86 7.90 -33.39
CA GLN A 35 0.00 8.82 -32.64
C GLN A 35 -0.65 9.89 -33.52
N HIS A 36 0.04 10.40 -34.55
CA HIS A 36 -0.54 11.38 -35.48
C HIS A 36 -1.43 10.77 -36.57
N ALA A 37 -1.35 9.47 -36.84
CA ALA A 37 -2.22 8.79 -37.81
C ALA A 37 -3.64 8.49 -37.28
N SER A 38 -3.90 8.71 -36.00
CA SER A 38 -5.21 8.45 -35.36
C SER A 38 -6.07 9.70 -35.19
N LEU A 39 -5.64 10.85 -35.71
CA LEU A 39 -6.32 12.14 -35.57
C LEU A 39 -6.24 12.94 -36.88
N GLN A 40 -7.10 12.60 -37.85
CA GLN A 40 -7.54 13.36 -39.06
C GLN A 40 -8.28 12.35 -39.97
N VAL A 41 -9.48 12.54 -40.52
CA VAL A 41 -10.26 13.71 -40.93
C VAL A 41 -11.76 13.37 -40.92
N ASP A 42 -12.57 14.41 -40.75
CA ASP A 42 -13.99 14.58 -41.06
C ASP A 42 -14.50 13.90 -42.35
N ASP A 43 -15.75 13.43 -42.31
CA ASP A 43 -16.83 13.81 -43.26
C ASP A 43 -18.02 12.83 -43.12
N TYR A 44 -19.16 13.33 -42.65
CA TYR A 44 -20.51 13.17 -43.22
C TYR A 44 -21.56 13.67 -42.23
N VAL A 45 -21.84 14.97 -42.27
CA VAL A 45 -23.11 15.53 -41.81
C VAL A 45 -24.08 15.43 -42.99
N LYS A 46 -25.10 14.56 -42.87
CA LYS A 46 -26.36 14.69 -43.60
C LYS A 46 -27.51 14.47 -42.63
N THR A 47 -28.18 15.56 -42.30
CA THR A 47 -29.53 15.58 -41.74
C THR A 47 -30.53 14.97 -42.72
N PRO A 48 -31.60 14.36 -42.22
CA PRO A 48 -32.89 14.46 -42.88
C PRO A 48 -33.93 15.07 -41.94
N ASP A 49 -34.45 16.22 -42.34
CA ASP A 49 -35.83 16.58 -42.03
C ASP A 49 -36.75 15.55 -42.70
N HIS A 50 -37.71 15.00 -41.96
CA HIS A 50 -39.13 15.13 -42.27
C HIS A 50 -40.03 14.31 -41.32
N THR A 51 -41.03 15.02 -40.81
CA THR A 51 -42.41 14.58 -40.55
C THR A 51 -42.71 13.65 -39.38
N LEU A 52 -43.31 14.27 -38.36
CA LEU A 52 -44.20 13.67 -37.36
C LEU A 52 -45.34 12.89 -38.05
N SER A 53 -45.45 11.61 -37.72
CA SER A 53 -46.67 10.81 -37.92
C SER A 53 -47.03 10.11 -36.61
N LYS A 54 -48.24 10.40 -36.11
CA LYS A 54 -48.88 9.76 -34.96
C LYS A 54 -49.42 8.38 -35.39
N ALA A 55 -49.02 7.31 -34.71
CA ALA A 55 -49.79 6.07 -34.62
C ALA A 55 -49.42 5.35 -33.31
N SER A 56 -50.30 5.43 -32.31
CA SER A 56 -51.17 4.33 -31.85
C SER A 56 -50.47 3.32 -30.93
N THR A 57 -50.66 3.57 -29.64
CA THR A 57 -50.38 2.70 -28.50
C THR A 57 -51.11 1.36 -28.66
N THR A 58 -50.37 0.26 -28.65
CA THR A 58 -50.95 -1.06 -28.39
C THR A 58 -50.12 -1.74 -27.30
N ALA A 59 -50.76 -2.01 -26.17
CA ALA A 59 -50.18 -2.71 -25.04
C ALA A 59 -49.97 -4.19 -25.39
N ILE A 60 -48.80 -4.74 -25.07
CA ILE A 60 -48.53 -6.18 -25.07
C ILE A 60 -48.17 -6.56 -23.63
N SER A 61 -48.97 -7.44 -23.06
CA SER A 61 -48.84 -8.08 -21.75
C SER A 61 -47.61 -9.01 -21.68
N PRO A 62 -47.03 -9.24 -20.48
CA PRO A 62 -45.75 -9.93 -20.34
C PRO A 62 -45.94 -11.45 -20.46
N SER A 63 -45.43 -12.04 -21.54
CA SER A 63 -45.23 -13.49 -21.62
C SER A 63 -43.82 -13.82 -21.17
N ASP A 64 -43.73 -14.32 -19.95
CA ASP A 64 -42.85 -15.39 -19.46
C ASP A 64 -41.62 -15.67 -20.35
N ASN A 65 -40.60 -14.82 -20.21
CA ASN A 65 -39.24 -15.14 -20.64
C ASN A 65 -38.42 -15.30 -19.37
N SER A 66 -38.46 -16.51 -18.81
CA SER A 66 -37.47 -16.93 -17.83
C SER A 66 -36.10 -16.95 -18.52
N ILE A 67 -35.45 -15.79 -18.57
CA ILE A 67 -34.01 -15.72 -18.72
C ILE A 67 -33.50 -16.47 -17.48
N ARG A 68 -33.15 -17.74 -17.67
CA ARG A 68 -32.25 -18.42 -16.75
C ARG A 68 -30.99 -17.56 -16.74
N THR A 69 -30.88 -16.68 -15.76
CA THR A 69 -29.62 -16.12 -15.33
C THR A 69 -28.78 -17.32 -14.95
N SER A 70 -27.98 -17.82 -15.89
CA SER A 70 -26.80 -18.59 -15.55
C SER A 70 -25.98 -17.67 -14.67
N SER A 71 -26.13 -17.82 -13.35
CA SER A 71 -25.20 -17.30 -12.37
C SER A 71 -23.86 -17.94 -12.72
N SER A 72 -23.10 -17.26 -13.57
CA SER A 72 -21.78 -17.68 -13.98
C SER A 72 -20.93 -17.85 -12.72
N ASN A 73 -20.17 -18.94 -12.68
CA ASN A 73 -19.28 -19.40 -11.60
C ASN A 73 -18.12 -18.42 -11.27
N LEU A 74 -18.37 -17.10 -11.24
CA LEU A 74 -17.39 -16.05 -10.91
C LEU A 74 -17.15 -15.87 -9.40
N ALA A 75 -17.84 -16.64 -8.55
CA ALA A 75 -17.60 -16.59 -7.12
C ALA A 75 -16.20 -17.13 -6.79
N ALA A 76 -15.45 -16.39 -5.98
CA ALA A 76 -14.18 -16.86 -5.44
C ALA A 76 -14.38 -18.17 -4.67
N LYS A 77 -13.54 -19.16 -4.97
CA LYS A 77 -13.48 -20.44 -4.25
C LYS A 77 -12.29 -20.41 -3.30
N VAL A 78 -12.49 -20.85 -2.06
CA VAL A 78 -11.43 -20.94 -1.05
C VAL A 78 -11.42 -22.33 -0.45
N THR A 79 -10.27 -23.00 -0.51
CA THR A 79 -10.00 -24.30 0.13
C THR A 79 -8.87 -24.14 1.14
N ARG A 80 -8.99 -24.77 2.31
CA ARG A 80 -7.93 -24.84 3.31
C ARG A 80 -7.33 -26.24 3.32
N LEU A 81 -6.03 -26.34 3.08
CA LEU A 81 -5.28 -27.60 3.15
C LEU A 81 -5.16 -28.07 4.60
N SER A 82 -4.82 -29.35 4.78
CA SER A 82 -4.75 -29.98 6.11
C SER A 82 -3.72 -29.31 7.05
N ASN A 83 -2.66 -28.73 6.49
CA ASN A 83 -1.62 -28.02 7.22
C ASN A 83 -1.93 -26.53 7.45
N GLY A 84 -3.05 -26.02 6.94
CA GLY A 84 -3.53 -24.66 7.17
C GLY A 84 -3.26 -23.66 6.04
N VAL A 85 -2.52 -24.03 4.99
CA VAL A 85 -2.39 -23.19 3.78
C VAL A 85 -3.76 -22.98 3.16
N ARG A 86 -4.06 -21.74 2.79
CA ARG A 86 -5.31 -21.39 2.11
C ARG A 86 -5.05 -21.28 0.60
N VAL A 87 -5.93 -21.82 -0.21
CA VAL A 87 -5.92 -21.75 -1.67
C VAL A 87 -7.17 -21.01 -2.13
N ALA A 88 -7.00 -19.88 -2.78
CA ALA A 88 -8.09 -19.03 -3.26
C ALA A 88 -8.05 -18.90 -4.79
N THR A 89 -9.16 -19.11 -5.47
CA THR A 89 -9.19 -18.91 -6.93
C THR A 89 -10.44 -18.18 -7.38
N GLU A 90 -10.27 -17.32 -8.38
CA GLU A 90 -11.36 -16.80 -9.18
C GLU A 90 -11.23 -17.29 -10.61
N ASP A 91 -12.27 -17.98 -11.08
CA ASP A 91 -12.34 -18.31 -12.48
C ASP A 91 -12.62 -17.03 -13.27
N SER A 92 -11.76 -16.75 -14.24
CA SER A 92 -11.95 -15.63 -15.15
C SER A 92 -11.50 -16.07 -16.54
N GLN A 93 -12.38 -15.90 -17.52
CA GLN A 93 -12.04 -16.17 -18.90
C GLN A 93 -10.88 -15.27 -19.33
N GLY A 94 -10.00 -15.78 -20.20
CA GLY A 94 -8.89 -15.00 -20.73
C GLY A 94 -7.75 -15.86 -21.27
N HIS A 95 -6.78 -15.17 -21.88
CA HIS A 95 -5.62 -15.79 -22.52
C HIS A 95 -4.44 -16.05 -21.56
N PHE A 96 -4.47 -15.44 -20.38
CA PHE A 96 -3.44 -15.53 -19.35
C PHE A 96 -4.08 -15.65 -17.97
N ALA A 97 -3.31 -16.19 -17.03
CA ALA A 97 -3.65 -16.31 -15.62
C ALA A 97 -2.72 -15.43 -14.78
N SER A 98 -3.15 -15.12 -13.57
CA SER A 98 -2.33 -14.49 -12.55
C SER A 98 -2.22 -15.44 -11.36
N LEU A 99 -1.03 -15.55 -10.78
CA LEU A 99 -0.73 -16.41 -9.64
C LEU A 99 0.02 -15.61 -8.60
N GLY A 100 -0.27 -15.83 -7.32
CA GLY A 100 0.53 -15.26 -6.25
C GLY A 100 0.48 -16.06 -4.95
N VAL A 101 1.51 -15.87 -4.14
CA VAL A 101 1.64 -16.41 -2.79
C VAL A 101 1.82 -15.25 -1.82
N TYR A 102 0.95 -15.18 -0.82
CA TYR A 102 0.84 -14.11 0.16
C TYR A 102 1.20 -14.69 1.52
N VAL A 103 2.28 -14.17 2.11
CA VAL A 103 2.73 -14.54 3.45
C VAL A 103 2.32 -13.43 4.40
N ASP A 104 1.51 -13.75 5.41
CA ASP A 104 1.21 -12.84 6.52
C ASP A 104 2.49 -12.63 7.34
N ALA A 105 3.28 -11.67 6.91
CA ALA A 105 4.60 -11.29 7.39
C ALA A 105 4.84 -9.83 6.94
N GLY A 106 5.97 -9.22 7.28
CA GLY A 106 6.23 -7.81 6.97
C GLY A 106 6.82 -7.05 8.14
N SER A 107 7.03 -5.76 7.95
CA SER A 107 7.76 -4.95 8.93
C SER A 107 7.06 -4.82 10.28
N ARG A 108 5.71 -4.98 10.35
CA ARG A 108 5.01 -4.92 11.64
C ARG A 108 5.42 -6.02 12.61
N TYR A 109 5.93 -7.13 12.07
CA TYR A 109 6.27 -8.35 12.81
C TYR A 109 7.77 -8.44 13.13
N GLU A 110 8.53 -7.41 12.78
CA GLU A 110 9.95 -7.31 13.09
C GLU A 110 10.18 -6.84 14.52
N ASP A 111 11.26 -7.32 15.11
CA ASP A 111 11.82 -6.85 16.38
C ASP A 111 13.17 -6.14 16.14
N ASP A 112 13.84 -5.70 17.20
CA ASP A 112 15.13 -5.03 17.09
C ASP A 112 16.21 -5.87 16.38
N SER A 113 16.10 -7.20 16.43
CA SER A 113 17.07 -8.12 15.80
C SER A 113 16.79 -8.41 14.32
N THR A 114 15.56 -8.15 13.88
CA THR A 114 15.07 -8.44 12.52
C THR A 114 14.57 -7.21 11.78
N ARG A 115 14.81 -6.02 12.31
CA ARG A 115 14.39 -4.75 11.70
C ARG A 115 14.98 -4.59 10.30
N GLY A 116 14.12 -4.38 9.31
CA GLY A 116 14.47 -4.24 7.90
C GLY A 116 14.64 -5.57 7.14
N VAL A 117 14.47 -6.72 7.79
CA VAL A 117 14.58 -8.03 7.13
C VAL A 117 13.52 -8.21 6.04
N SER A 118 12.28 -7.78 6.25
CA SER A 118 11.21 -7.90 5.24
C SER A 118 11.56 -7.18 3.94
N HIS A 119 12.17 -5.99 4.08
CA HIS A 119 12.64 -5.15 2.97
C HIS A 119 13.84 -5.77 2.21
N ILE A 120 14.69 -6.55 2.87
CA ILE A 120 15.80 -7.23 2.18
C ILE A 120 15.36 -8.58 1.62
N LEU A 121 14.41 -9.23 2.28
CA LEU A 121 13.86 -10.51 1.87
C LEU A 121 13.10 -10.43 0.55
N ASP A 122 12.39 -9.33 0.27
CA ASP A 122 11.74 -9.14 -1.03
C ASP A 122 12.73 -8.99 -2.19
N ARG A 123 13.88 -8.33 -1.98
CA ARG A 123 14.98 -8.20 -2.95
C ARG A 123 15.77 -9.50 -3.14
N LEU A 124 15.78 -10.35 -2.11
CA LEU A 124 16.37 -11.69 -2.18
C LEU A 124 15.41 -12.73 -2.79
N ALA A 125 14.16 -12.36 -3.05
CA ALA A 125 13.23 -13.24 -3.75
C ALA A 125 13.76 -13.61 -5.14
N PHE A 126 13.55 -14.87 -5.53
CA PHE A 126 14.00 -15.42 -6.81
C PHE A 126 15.51 -15.35 -7.06
N LYS A 127 16.32 -15.27 -6.00
CA LYS A 127 17.76 -15.60 -6.03
C LYS A 127 17.97 -17.11 -5.90
N SER A 128 19.19 -17.55 -5.58
CA SER A 128 19.45 -18.98 -5.46
C SER A 128 18.68 -19.64 -4.31
N THR A 129 18.28 -20.89 -4.54
CA THR A 129 17.63 -21.75 -3.56
C THR A 129 18.55 -22.94 -3.28
N THR A 130 18.18 -23.80 -2.32
CA THR A 130 18.93 -25.06 -2.13
C THR A 130 18.81 -25.99 -3.35
N ASN A 131 17.79 -25.80 -4.18
CA ASN A 131 17.47 -26.66 -5.32
C ASN A 131 17.87 -26.05 -6.68
N ARG A 132 18.13 -24.74 -6.74
CA ARG A 132 18.44 -24.01 -7.97
C ARG A 132 19.55 -22.99 -7.75
N THR A 133 20.47 -22.91 -8.71
CA THR A 133 21.41 -21.79 -8.77
C THR A 133 20.68 -20.51 -9.19
N SER A 134 21.32 -19.35 -9.00
CA SER A 134 20.74 -18.05 -9.40
C SER A 134 20.49 -18.01 -10.92
N GLU A 135 21.41 -18.55 -11.71
CA GLU A 135 21.30 -18.62 -13.18
C GLU A 135 20.17 -19.56 -13.62
N ALA A 136 20.03 -20.71 -12.96
CA ALA A 136 18.94 -21.64 -13.24
C ALA A 136 17.58 -21.03 -12.88
N MET A 137 17.50 -20.30 -11.76
CA MET A 137 16.29 -19.57 -11.36
C MET A 137 15.92 -18.51 -12.41
N MET A 138 16.87 -17.71 -12.87
CA MET A 138 16.63 -16.70 -13.92
C MET A 138 16.18 -17.35 -15.24
N ALA A 139 16.84 -18.42 -15.69
CA ALA A 139 16.47 -19.12 -16.92
C ALA A 139 15.05 -19.74 -16.84
N ASP A 140 14.68 -20.30 -15.68
CA ASP A 140 13.35 -20.82 -15.42
C ASP A 140 12.28 -19.70 -15.46
N LEU A 141 12.58 -18.54 -14.88
CA LEU A 141 11.72 -17.37 -14.90
C LEU A 141 11.55 -16.79 -16.31
N GLU A 142 12.62 -16.64 -17.07
CA GLU A 142 12.59 -16.18 -18.46
C GLU A 142 11.76 -17.11 -19.34
N THR A 143 11.90 -18.43 -19.14
CA THR A 143 11.10 -19.44 -19.85
C THR A 143 9.61 -19.32 -19.51
N ALA A 144 9.29 -18.91 -18.28
CA ALA A 144 7.91 -18.69 -17.83
C ALA A 144 7.35 -17.29 -18.18
N GLY A 145 8.10 -16.48 -18.94
CA GLY A 145 7.69 -15.16 -19.43
C GLY A 145 8.26 -13.96 -18.67
N GLY A 146 9.03 -14.18 -17.60
CA GLY A 146 9.79 -13.14 -16.89
C GLY A 146 8.96 -12.09 -16.13
N ASN A 147 7.63 -12.24 -16.07
CA ASN A 147 6.76 -11.31 -15.36
C ASN A 147 6.50 -11.78 -13.94
N VAL A 148 7.47 -11.54 -13.06
CA VAL A 148 7.41 -11.84 -11.63
C VAL A 148 7.73 -10.62 -10.80
N MET A 149 7.11 -10.53 -9.63
CA MET A 149 7.34 -9.47 -8.66
C MET A 149 7.33 -10.05 -7.25
N CYS A 150 8.22 -9.55 -6.41
CA CYS A 150 8.12 -9.70 -4.97
C CYS A 150 8.07 -8.31 -4.35
N SER A 151 7.19 -8.11 -3.36
CA SER A 151 7.16 -6.87 -2.59
C SER A 151 6.79 -7.15 -1.14
N SER A 152 7.39 -6.39 -0.23
CA SER A 152 7.04 -6.39 1.18
C SER A 152 6.22 -5.15 1.55
N SER A 153 5.31 -5.35 2.50
CA SER A 153 4.50 -4.31 3.15
C SER A 153 4.61 -4.46 4.67
N ARG A 154 3.85 -3.66 5.42
CA ARG A 154 3.77 -3.78 6.88
C ARG A 154 3.15 -5.11 7.33
N GLU A 155 2.18 -5.64 6.58
CA GLU A 155 1.40 -6.84 6.97
C GLU A 155 1.41 -7.98 5.95
N SER A 156 2.07 -7.82 4.80
CA SER A 156 2.23 -8.94 3.85
C SER A 156 3.57 -8.89 3.11
N ILE A 157 4.11 -10.07 2.80
CA ILE A 157 5.12 -10.25 1.74
C ILE A 157 4.45 -11.02 0.60
N MET A 158 4.55 -10.51 -0.62
CA MET A 158 3.73 -10.94 -1.76
C MET A 158 4.62 -11.34 -2.93
N TYR A 159 4.47 -12.57 -3.39
CA TYR A 159 5.13 -13.12 -4.58
C TYR A 159 4.08 -13.28 -5.67
N GLN A 160 4.19 -12.54 -6.77
CA GLN A 160 3.13 -12.46 -7.78
C GLN A 160 3.69 -12.62 -9.20
N SER A 161 2.86 -13.14 -10.11
CA SER A 161 3.21 -13.31 -11.51
C SER A 161 1.97 -13.30 -12.41
N ALA A 162 2.11 -12.73 -13.60
CA ALA A 162 1.21 -12.96 -14.72
C ALA A 162 1.85 -13.96 -15.69
N LEU A 163 1.10 -14.98 -16.09
CA LEU A 163 1.64 -16.15 -16.78
C LEU A 163 0.65 -16.76 -17.78
N LEU A 164 1.15 -17.56 -18.71
CA LEU A 164 0.30 -18.38 -19.57
C LEU A 164 -0.22 -19.59 -18.79
N PRO A 165 -1.47 -20.04 -18.97
CA PRO A 165 -2.07 -21.10 -18.14
C PRO A 165 -1.28 -22.42 -18.10
N GLN A 166 -0.52 -22.71 -19.16
CA GLN A 166 0.37 -23.87 -19.27
C GLN A 166 1.57 -23.81 -18.32
N ASP A 167 2.04 -22.61 -17.98
CA ASP A 167 3.22 -22.37 -17.13
C ASP A 167 2.86 -22.30 -15.64
N LEU A 168 1.56 -22.37 -15.30
CA LEU A 168 1.06 -22.36 -13.92
C LEU A 168 1.79 -23.38 -13.01
N PRO A 169 1.98 -24.66 -13.39
CA PRO A 169 2.70 -25.61 -12.54
C PRO A 169 4.17 -25.23 -12.32
N ARG A 170 4.83 -24.68 -13.35
CA ARG A 170 6.24 -24.26 -13.29
C ARG A 170 6.38 -23.05 -12.37
N MET A 171 5.56 -22.02 -12.56
CA MET A 171 5.64 -20.79 -11.78
C MET A 171 5.30 -21.03 -10.31
N LEU A 172 4.29 -21.85 -10.00
CA LEU A 172 3.97 -22.18 -8.61
C LEU A 172 5.12 -22.97 -7.96
N ALA A 173 5.80 -23.85 -8.70
CA ALA A 173 6.98 -24.55 -8.20
C ALA A 173 8.17 -23.60 -7.96
N ILE A 174 8.36 -22.59 -8.81
CA ILE A 174 9.38 -21.53 -8.62
C ILE A 174 9.07 -20.71 -7.35
N MET A 175 7.82 -20.25 -7.20
CA MET A 175 7.38 -19.51 -6.01
C MET A 175 7.53 -20.35 -4.74
N ALA A 176 7.13 -21.62 -4.77
CA ALA A 176 7.31 -22.52 -3.63
C ALA A 176 8.79 -22.68 -3.25
N ASP A 177 9.68 -22.81 -4.23
CA ASP A 177 11.11 -23.01 -3.97
C ASP A 177 11.78 -21.76 -3.37
N THR A 178 11.48 -20.56 -3.90
CA THR A 178 12.03 -19.31 -3.33
C THR A 178 11.48 -18.99 -1.95
N ILE A 179 10.26 -19.44 -1.62
CA ILE A 179 9.63 -19.22 -0.32
C ILE A 179 10.11 -20.24 0.71
N ARG A 180 10.24 -21.51 0.32
CA ARG A 180 10.54 -22.61 1.26
C ARG A 180 12.03 -22.84 1.44
N ASN A 181 12.82 -22.69 0.38
CA ASN A 181 14.22 -23.11 0.35
C ASN A 181 15.21 -22.03 -0.11
N PRO A 182 15.06 -20.74 0.28
CA PRO A 182 16.01 -19.73 -0.15
C PRO A 182 17.40 -20.02 0.43
N ALA A 183 18.44 -19.96 -0.40
CA ALA A 183 19.81 -20.25 0.05
C ALA A 183 20.35 -19.14 0.95
N ILE A 184 20.02 -17.88 0.62
CA ILE A 184 20.45 -16.65 1.28
C ILE A 184 21.97 -16.68 1.46
N LYS A 185 22.70 -16.62 0.33
CA LYS A 185 24.17 -16.61 0.34
C LYS A 185 24.69 -15.25 0.77
N GLU A 186 25.85 -15.24 1.42
CA GLU A 186 26.49 -13.99 1.88
C GLU A 186 26.74 -13.01 0.73
N GLU A 187 27.20 -13.50 -0.42
CA GLU A 187 27.41 -12.69 -1.62
C GLU A 187 26.11 -12.05 -2.13
N GLU A 188 25.01 -12.81 -2.17
CA GLU A 188 23.71 -12.30 -2.58
C GLU A 188 23.19 -11.22 -1.62
N LEU A 189 23.40 -11.43 -0.31
CA LEU A 189 23.04 -10.48 0.73
C LEU A 189 23.84 -9.18 0.60
N GLU A 190 25.16 -9.25 0.45
CA GLU A 190 26.01 -8.07 0.31
C GLU A 190 25.67 -7.25 -0.95
N GLU A 191 25.34 -7.91 -2.07
CA GLU A 191 24.82 -7.23 -3.25
C GLU A 191 23.51 -6.48 -2.95
N GLN A 192 22.56 -7.13 -2.25
CA GLN A 192 21.29 -6.49 -1.90
C GLN A 192 21.45 -5.37 -0.87
N LYS A 193 22.40 -5.47 0.06
CA LYS A 193 22.72 -4.40 1.01
C LYS A 193 23.19 -3.14 0.28
N VAL A 194 24.08 -3.28 -0.71
CA VAL A 194 24.54 -2.14 -1.51
C VAL A 194 23.40 -1.53 -2.32
N SER A 195 22.59 -2.36 -2.99
CA SER A 195 21.46 -1.88 -3.79
C SER A 195 20.41 -1.17 -2.93
N ALA A 196 20.03 -1.77 -1.80
CA ALA A 196 19.06 -1.21 -0.88
C ALA A 196 19.57 0.12 -0.26
N GLY A 197 20.86 0.23 0.03
CA GLY A 197 21.45 1.48 0.54
C GLY A 197 21.29 2.66 -0.43
N HIS A 198 21.52 2.43 -1.72
CA HIS A 198 21.27 3.46 -2.74
C HIS A 198 19.79 3.83 -2.86
N GLU A 199 18.93 2.82 -2.83
CA GLU A 199 17.48 3.03 -2.90
C GLU A 199 16.97 3.83 -1.70
N ILE A 200 17.35 3.46 -0.48
CA ILE A 200 17.01 4.19 0.75
C ILE A 200 17.45 5.64 0.64
N HIS A 201 18.68 5.90 0.17
CA HIS A 201 19.16 7.26 -0.04
C HIS A 201 18.30 8.04 -1.05
N GLU A 202 17.84 7.39 -2.12
CA GLU A 202 16.92 8.00 -3.08
C GLU A 202 15.55 8.32 -2.45
N TYR A 203 14.99 7.45 -1.61
CA TYR A 203 13.76 7.73 -0.87
C TYR A 203 13.91 8.96 0.05
N TRP A 204 15.01 9.05 0.79
CA TRP A 204 15.30 10.21 1.66
C TRP A 204 15.43 11.53 0.90
N SER A 205 15.76 11.49 -0.39
CA SER A 205 15.84 12.68 -1.24
C SER A 205 14.48 13.20 -1.74
N LYS A 206 13.40 12.42 -1.56
CA LYS A 206 12.05 12.74 -2.06
C LYS A 206 11.05 12.83 -0.90
N PRO A 207 10.76 14.04 -0.40
CA PRO A 207 9.84 14.27 0.72
C PRO A 207 8.49 13.54 0.58
N GLU A 208 7.93 13.51 -0.63
CA GLU A 208 6.65 12.86 -0.94
C GLU A 208 6.67 11.33 -0.70
N MET A 209 7.85 10.70 -0.78
CA MET A 209 8.00 9.25 -0.56
C MET A 209 8.39 8.93 0.89
N ILE A 210 9.23 9.76 1.54
CA ILE A 210 9.71 9.50 2.90
C ILE A 210 8.74 9.97 4.00
N LEU A 211 7.98 11.04 3.77
CA LEU A 211 7.05 11.57 4.79
C LEU A 211 5.92 10.61 5.16
N PRO A 212 5.30 9.86 4.23
CA PRO A 212 4.36 8.81 4.60
C PRO A 212 5.00 7.75 5.51
N GLU A 213 6.28 7.43 5.32
CA GLU A 213 7.00 6.49 6.18
C GLU A 213 7.22 7.06 7.58
N LEU A 214 7.70 8.29 7.67
CA LEU A 214 7.88 9.00 8.94
C LEU A 214 6.56 9.20 9.68
N LEU A 215 5.45 9.42 8.95
CA LEU A 215 4.11 9.52 9.52
C LEU A 215 3.76 8.26 10.32
N HIS A 216 4.04 7.06 9.81
CA HIS A 216 3.79 5.82 10.53
C HIS A 216 4.69 5.67 11.76
N THR A 217 5.99 5.93 11.61
CA THR A 217 6.97 5.84 12.70
C THR A 217 6.59 6.75 13.87
N VAL A 218 6.16 7.99 13.57
CA VAL A 218 5.70 8.94 14.59
C VAL A 218 4.36 8.52 15.16
N ALA A 219 3.41 8.10 14.33
CA ALA A 219 2.05 7.76 14.75
C ALA A 219 1.98 6.56 15.71
N TYR A 220 2.82 5.54 15.51
CA TYR A 220 2.75 4.29 16.28
C TYR A 220 3.99 4.04 17.16
N LYS A 221 5.07 4.81 17.01
CA LYS A 221 6.25 4.84 17.90
C LYS A 221 6.80 3.47 18.34
N ASP A 222 7.76 2.93 17.60
CA ASP A 222 8.48 1.68 17.90
C ASP A 222 7.55 0.48 18.19
N ASN A 223 6.32 0.51 17.67
CA ASN A 223 5.33 -0.55 17.83
C ASN A 223 4.70 -0.90 16.49
N THR A 224 4.77 -2.18 16.12
CA THR A 224 4.04 -2.78 14.99
C THR A 224 4.06 -1.92 13.73
N LEU A 225 2.98 -1.21 13.41
CA LEU A 225 2.83 -0.34 12.24
C LEU A 225 3.83 0.83 12.20
N GLY A 226 4.42 1.18 13.34
CA GLY A 226 5.50 2.16 13.48
C GLY A 226 6.90 1.60 13.23
N ASN A 227 7.03 0.28 13.02
CA ASN A 227 8.29 -0.28 12.54
C ASN A 227 8.58 0.24 11.13
N PRO A 228 9.85 0.59 10.83
CA PRO A 228 10.22 1.08 9.51
C PRO A 228 9.91 0.07 8.41
N LEU A 229 9.19 0.49 7.38
CA LEU A 229 9.01 -0.29 6.15
C LEU A 229 10.32 -0.36 5.35
N LEU A 230 11.07 0.75 5.33
CA LEU A 230 12.40 0.82 4.76
C LEU A 230 13.43 0.42 5.81
N CYS A 231 14.34 -0.50 5.46
CA CYS A 231 15.41 -0.93 6.36
C CYS A 231 16.25 0.28 6.82
N PRO A 232 16.38 0.52 8.14
CA PRO A 232 17.31 1.52 8.65
C PRO A 232 18.76 1.21 8.21
N MET A 233 19.57 2.25 7.98
CA MET A 233 20.96 2.07 7.52
C MET A 233 21.79 1.27 8.53
N ASP A 234 21.63 1.51 9.82
CA ASP A 234 22.36 0.79 10.88
C ASP A 234 22.00 -0.72 10.90
N SER A 235 20.71 -1.03 10.68
CA SER A 235 20.22 -2.41 10.56
C SER A 235 20.72 -3.06 9.27
N LEU A 236 20.83 -2.29 8.18
CA LEU A 236 21.33 -2.77 6.90
C LEU A 236 22.80 -3.20 7.01
N GLU A 237 23.65 -2.40 7.66
CA GLU A 237 25.07 -2.70 7.86
C GLU A 237 25.28 -3.96 8.69
N THR A 238 24.49 -4.14 9.74
CA THR A 238 24.59 -5.24 10.70
C THR A 238 23.79 -6.50 10.29
N MET A 239 23.09 -6.45 9.16
CA MET A 239 22.27 -7.56 8.69
C MET A 239 23.11 -8.78 8.31
N THR A 240 22.69 -9.97 8.74
CA THR A 240 23.37 -11.25 8.50
C THR A 240 22.43 -12.28 7.90
N THR A 241 22.97 -13.30 7.23
CA THR A 241 22.16 -14.38 6.67
C THR A 241 21.39 -15.17 7.75
N ASP A 242 21.92 -15.25 8.96
CA ASP A 242 21.28 -15.93 10.10
C ASP A 242 20.03 -15.19 10.59
N ASN A 243 20.05 -13.86 10.64
CA ASN A 243 18.88 -13.10 11.08
C ASN A 243 17.72 -13.22 10.08
N ILE A 244 18.01 -13.22 8.77
CA ILE A 244 17.04 -13.43 7.70
C ILE A 244 16.44 -14.83 7.79
N LYS A 245 17.30 -15.86 7.94
CA LYS A 245 16.84 -17.25 8.11
C LYS A 245 16.01 -17.43 9.38
N GLY A 246 16.37 -16.75 10.46
CA GLY A 246 15.60 -16.70 11.72
C GLY A 246 14.21 -16.10 11.51
N TYR A 247 14.11 -14.99 10.78
CA TYR A 247 12.83 -14.37 10.42
C TYR A 247 11.96 -15.31 9.57
N ILE A 248 12.52 -15.90 8.50
CA ILE A 248 11.81 -16.86 7.64
C ILE A 248 11.30 -18.03 8.48
N LYS A 249 12.17 -18.64 9.31
CA LYS A 249 11.80 -19.74 10.19
C LYS A 249 10.65 -19.37 11.15
N THR A 250 10.57 -18.11 11.57
CA THR A 250 9.54 -17.64 12.50
C THR A 250 8.20 -17.41 11.80
N TRP A 251 8.21 -16.75 10.63
CA TRP A 251 7.01 -16.18 10.00
C TRP A 251 6.47 -16.97 8.80
N TYR A 252 7.31 -17.74 8.10
CA TYR A 252 6.91 -18.49 6.90
C TYR A 252 6.27 -19.83 7.29
N ARG A 253 5.10 -19.74 7.91
CA ARG A 253 4.31 -20.86 8.43
C ARG A 253 3.12 -21.19 7.51
N PRO A 254 2.71 -22.46 7.37
CA PRO A 254 1.64 -22.84 6.44
C PRO A 254 0.31 -22.11 6.74
N GLU A 255 -0.07 -21.94 8.01
CA GLU A 255 -1.29 -21.24 8.41
C GLU A 255 -1.30 -19.74 8.07
N ARG A 256 -0.14 -19.16 7.78
CA ARG A 256 0.08 -17.75 7.39
C ARG A 256 0.24 -17.56 5.87
N ILE A 257 0.10 -18.63 5.09
CA ILE A 257 0.24 -18.60 3.63
C ILE A 257 -1.12 -18.68 2.95
N VAL A 258 -1.32 -17.81 1.96
CA VAL A 258 -2.41 -17.90 0.97
C VAL A 258 -1.80 -18.04 -0.41
N VAL A 259 -2.13 -19.11 -1.13
CA VAL A 259 -1.88 -19.22 -2.57
C VAL A 259 -3.15 -18.76 -3.28
N SER A 260 -3.04 -17.79 -4.18
CA SER A 260 -4.18 -17.33 -4.96
C SER A 260 -3.92 -17.36 -6.46
N ALA A 261 -4.97 -17.60 -7.24
CA ALA A 261 -4.89 -17.59 -8.70
C ALA A 261 -6.17 -17.03 -9.34
N VAL A 262 -6.00 -16.25 -10.40
CA VAL A 262 -7.10 -15.67 -11.20
C VAL A 262 -6.99 -16.18 -12.63
N GLY A 263 -8.07 -16.76 -13.15
CA GLY A 263 -8.09 -17.40 -14.47
C GLY A 263 -7.44 -18.78 -14.50
N ALA A 264 -7.52 -19.51 -13.39
CA ALA A 264 -7.02 -20.87 -13.24
C ALA A 264 -8.08 -21.77 -12.59
N ASP A 265 -8.07 -23.05 -12.97
CA ASP A 265 -8.94 -24.07 -12.37
C ASP A 265 -8.62 -24.30 -10.89
N HIS A 266 -9.65 -24.31 -10.05
CA HIS A 266 -9.50 -24.38 -8.59
C HIS A 266 -8.83 -25.68 -8.15
N ASP A 267 -9.33 -26.82 -8.62
CA ASP A 267 -8.89 -28.13 -8.18
C ASP A 267 -7.43 -28.36 -8.60
N LYS A 268 -7.06 -27.92 -9.81
CA LYS A 268 -5.67 -27.93 -10.27
C LYS A 268 -4.74 -27.10 -9.39
N VAL A 269 -5.15 -25.90 -8.96
CA VAL A 269 -4.34 -25.05 -8.07
C VAL A 269 -4.23 -25.69 -6.69
N VAL A 270 -5.31 -26.26 -6.16
CA VAL A 270 -5.31 -27.00 -4.89
C VAL A 270 -4.35 -28.19 -4.95
N ASP A 271 -4.42 -29.02 -5.99
CA ASP A 271 -3.55 -30.18 -6.18
C ASP A 271 -2.07 -29.79 -6.28
N LEU A 272 -1.75 -28.73 -7.02
CA LEU A 272 -0.39 -28.23 -7.11
C LEU A 272 0.09 -27.65 -5.77
N THR A 273 -0.78 -26.93 -5.06
CA THR A 273 -0.44 -26.35 -3.76
C THR A 273 -0.21 -27.45 -2.72
N GLU A 274 -1.04 -28.49 -2.67
CA GLU A 274 -0.86 -29.64 -1.77
C GLU A 274 0.48 -30.34 -2.04
N LYS A 275 0.86 -30.53 -3.31
CA LYS A 275 2.17 -31.10 -3.69
C LYS A 275 3.36 -30.24 -3.28
N LEU A 276 3.21 -28.92 -3.31
CA LEU A 276 4.32 -27.97 -3.15
C LEU A 276 4.41 -27.34 -1.76
N PHE A 277 3.34 -27.35 -0.99
CA PHE A 277 3.25 -26.75 0.35
C PHE A 277 2.64 -27.68 1.38
N GLY A 278 1.95 -28.77 1.01
CA GLY A 278 1.19 -29.63 1.93
C GLY A 278 2.03 -30.31 3.02
N ASP A 279 3.32 -30.55 2.74
CA ASP A 279 4.27 -31.13 3.70
C ASP A 279 4.90 -30.10 4.66
N MET A 280 4.63 -28.80 4.48
CA MET A 280 5.09 -27.77 5.41
C MET A 280 4.55 -28.01 6.81
N LYS A 281 5.44 -27.91 7.79
CA LYS A 281 5.10 -28.00 9.22
C LYS A 281 5.31 -26.64 9.86
N ALA A 282 4.35 -26.20 10.67
CA ALA A 282 4.57 -25.08 11.56
C ALA A 282 5.73 -25.43 12.51
N PRO A 283 6.72 -24.55 12.69
CA PRO A 283 7.75 -24.73 13.70
C PRO A 283 7.11 -24.90 15.07
N ALA A 284 7.59 -25.88 15.84
CA ALA A 284 7.17 -26.06 17.23
C ALA A 284 7.46 -24.78 18.01
N LEU A 285 6.42 -24.24 18.65
CA LEU A 285 6.57 -23.08 19.54
C LEU A 285 7.38 -23.52 20.76
N SER A 286 8.60 -23.03 20.90
CA SER A 286 9.40 -23.28 22.10
C SER A 286 8.82 -22.47 23.28
N GLY A 287 8.09 -23.15 24.17
CA GLY A 287 7.86 -22.70 25.55
C GLY A 287 6.50 -22.09 25.87
N ALA A 288 5.43 -22.88 25.90
CA ALA A 288 4.33 -22.65 26.85
C ALA A 288 4.75 -23.27 28.20
N GLY A 289 5.75 -22.67 28.85
CA GLY A 289 6.07 -22.95 30.23
C GLY A 289 5.20 -22.07 31.11
N ASP A 290 4.37 -22.70 31.94
CA ASP A 290 3.56 -22.10 33.00
C ASP A 290 4.45 -21.22 33.89
N GLN A 291 4.50 -19.90 33.63
CA GLN A 291 5.16 -18.94 34.50
C GLN A 291 4.09 -18.13 35.22
N SER A 292 3.84 -18.56 36.45
CA SER A 292 3.21 -17.77 37.51
C SER A 292 3.72 -16.33 37.48
N ALA A 293 2.77 -15.40 37.45
CA ALA A 293 3.00 -13.97 37.49
C ALA A 293 4.05 -13.59 38.54
N SER A 294 5.15 -12.99 38.08
CA SER A 294 6.10 -12.25 38.90
C SER A 294 6.11 -10.80 38.42
N PRO A 295 6.29 -9.83 39.32
CA PRO A 295 5.83 -8.47 39.11
C PRO A 295 6.64 -7.74 38.03
N LEU A 296 5.93 -6.89 37.29
CA LEU A 296 6.46 -5.98 36.28
C LEU A 296 7.68 -5.23 36.84
N VAL A 297 8.86 -5.54 36.31
CA VAL A 297 10.05 -4.73 36.52
C VAL A 297 9.90 -3.49 35.64
N GLU A 298 9.77 -2.33 36.28
CA GLU A 298 9.89 -1.03 35.62
C GLU A 298 11.24 -0.93 34.92
N SER A 299 11.24 -1.14 33.61
CA SER A 299 12.33 -0.71 32.74
C SER A 299 12.31 0.82 32.73
N SER A 300 13.28 1.43 33.39
CA SER A 300 13.54 2.86 33.30
C SER A 300 13.90 3.20 31.84
N ARG A 301 12.91 3.59 31.05
CA ARG A 301 13.10 4.13 29.71
C ARG A 301 13.84 5.45 29.81
N THR A 302 15.14 5.41 29.54
CA THR A 302 15.91 6.61 29.25
C THR A 302 15.32 7.27 28.00
N LYS A 303 15.06 8.57 28.10
CA LYS A 303 14.53 9.39 27.01
C LYS A 303 15.55 9.46 25.86
N SER A 304 15.52 8.53 24.92
CA SER A 304 16.17 8.69 23.62
C SER A 304 15.23 9.48 22.71
N GLY A 305 15.70 10.61 22.19
CA GLY A 305 14.95 11.46 21.28
C GLY A 305 14.74 10.80 19.91
N LEU A 306 13.61 11.10 19.26
CA LEU A 306 13.20 10.59 17.95
C LEU A 306 14.32 10.60 16.89
N PHE A 307 15.22 11.58 16.92
CA PHE A 307 16.33 11.69 15.95
C PHE A 307 17.46 10.67 16.16
N LYS A 308 17.61 10.10 17.37
CA LYS A 308 18.69 9.14 17.66
C LYS A 308 18.42 7.74 17.12
N SER A 309 17.16 7.44 16.79
CA SER A 309 16.77 6.21 16.08
C SER A 309 16.92 6.33 14.56
N LEU A 310 17.12 7.55 14.03
CA LEU A 310 17.31 7.84 12.62
C LEU A 310 18.80 8.03 12.25
N PHE A 311 19.64 8.40 13.22
CA PHE A 311 21.10 8.51 13.08
C PHE A 311 21.75 7.93 14.34
N GLY A 312 22.16 6.65 14.28
CA GLY A 312 22.52 5.85 15.44
C GLY A 312 23.72 6.34 16.25
N ALA A 313 23.68 6.05 17.55
CA ALA A 313 24.88 5.93 18.38
C ALA A 313 25.20 4.45 18.59
N LYS A 314 26.47 4.09 18.38
CA LYS A 314 27.00 2.73 18.55
C LYS A 314 26.70 2.20 19.94
N THR A 315 25.97 1.09 20.00
CA THR A 315 25.86 0.27 21.21
C THR A 315 26.39 -1.12 20.87
N GLU A 316 27.53 -1.48 21.46
CA GLU A 316 28.07 -2.84 21.36
C GLU A 316 27.15 -3.78 22.13
N SER A 317 26.56 -4.77 21.46
CA SER A 317 25.84 -5.86 22.11
C SER A 317 26.38 -7.20 21.61
N SER A 318 26.69 -8.07 22.57
CA SER A 318 27.21 -9.41 22.37
C SER A 318 26.18 -10.29 21.66
N ALA A 319 26.62 -10.97 20.58
CA ALA A 319 25.78 -11.77 19.70
C ALA A 319 25.20 -13.00 20.42
N THR A 320 24.01 -12.84 20.98
CA THR A 320 23.12 -13.95 21.31
C THR A 320 22.14 -14.06 20.14
N ILE A 321 22.02 -15.22 19.50
CA ILE A 321 21.05 -15.43 18.40
C ILE A 321 19.65 -15.35 19.00
N HIS A 322 19.06 -14.15 18.98
CA HIS A 322 17.70 -13.93 19.43
C HIS A 322 16.77 -14.40 18.30
N THR A 323 15.99 -15.44 18.55
CA THR A 323 14.93 -15.85 17.62
C THR A 323 13.69 -15.03 17.98
N PRO A 324 13.04 -14.33 17.04
CA PRO A 324 11.87 -13.53 17.36
C PRO A 324 10.79 -14.39 18.01
N ASP A 325 10.19 -13.91 19.11
CA ASP A 325 9.11 -14.62 19.78
C ASP A 325 7.82 -14.47 18.96
N PHE A 326 7.52 -15.49 18.17
CA PHE A 326 6.31 -15.56 17.36
C PHE A 326 5.04 -15.30 18.18
N ASN A 327 4.92 -15.84 19.40
CA ASN A 327 3.67 -15.72 20.17
C ASN A 327 3.43 -14.29 20.66
N ALA A 328 4.49 -13.61 21.08
CA ALA A 328 4.42 -12.21 21.50
C ALA A 328 4.16 -11.28 20.31
N LEU A 329 4.93 -11.41 19.24
CA LEU A 329 4.90 -10.50 18.10
C LEU A 329 3.64 -10.68 17.23
N SER A 330 3.16 -11.92 17.05
CA SER A 330 1.98 -12.18 16.19
C SER A 330 0.67 -11.65 16.78
N ARG A 331 0.62 -11.42 18.09
CA ARG A 331 -0.57 -10.91 18.81
C ARG A 331 -0.41 -9.46 19.27
N GLN A 332 0.70 -8.83 18.93
CA GLN A 332 0.96 -7.47 19.34
C GLN A 332 0.03 -6.52 18.59
N ALA A 333 -0.86 -5.86 19.34
CA ALA A 333 -1.77 -4.86 18.78
C ALA A 333 -1.01 -3.56 18.45
N ALA A 334 -1.46 -2.89 17.38
CA ALA A 334 -1.04 -1.54 17.06
C ALA A 334 -1.53 -0.53 18.12
N LYS A 335 -0.61 0.30 18.58
CA LYS A 335 -0.88 1.36 19.56
C LYS A 335 -0.59 2.71 18.95
N TYR A 336 -1.64 3.39 18.52
CA TYR A 336 -1.52 4.74 18.02
C TYR A 336 -1.19 5.71 19.18
N THR A 337 -0.12 6.48 19.04
CA THR A 337 0.33 7.48 20.02
C THR A 337 0.15 8.91 19.54
N GLY A 338 0.08 9.13 18.23
CA GLY A 338 0.21 10.47 17.64
C GLY A 338 1.63 11.02 17.84
N GLY A 339 1.82 12.31 17.58
CA GLY A 339 3.10 13.01 17.83
C GLY A 339 3.52 13.93 16.70
N THR A 340 4.54 14.74 16.97
CA THR A 340 5.01 15.78 16.05
C THR A 340 6.47 15.53 15.66
N LEU A 341 6.77 15.54 14.36
CA LEU A 341 8.13 15.51 13.80
C LEU A 341 8.28 16.62 12.76
N LEU A 342 9.20 17.55 13.04
CA LEU A 342 9.51 18.67 12.16
C LEU A 342 10.97 18.54 11.72
N ILE A 343 11.18 18.41 10.41
CA ILE A 343 12.50 18.29 9.78
C ILE A 343 12.80 19.59 9.06
N GLU A 344 13.69 20.39 9.65
CA GLU A 344 14.15 21.63 9.02
C GLU A 344 15.08 21.32 7.85
N ASP A 345 14.71 21.76 6.65
CA ASP A 345 15.52 21.69 5.44
C ASP A 345 15.26 22.91 4.55
N GLU A 346 16.12 23.92 4.67
CA GLU A 346 16.03 25.18 3.91
C GLU A 346 16.38 25.01 2.43
N THR A 347 16.88 23.83 2.02
CA THR A 347 17.27 23.58 0.62
C THR A 347 16.09 23.14 -0.25
N GLN A 348 14.98 22.70 0.36
CA GLN A 348 13.80 22.24 -0.36
C GLN A 348 13.04 23.40 -1.00
N PRO A 349 12.52 23.23 -2.22
CA PRO A 349 11.71 24.26 -2.89
C PRO A 349 10.34 24.45 -2.23
N PHE A 350 9.85 23.45 -1.47
CA PHE A 350 8.56 23.44 -0.82
C PHE A 350 8.68 22.95 0.62
N THR A 351 7.78 23.40 1.48
CA THR A 351 7.51 22.75 2.76
C THR A 351 6.37 21.76 2.57
N HIS A 352 6.62 20.51 2.93
CA HIS A 352 5.66 19.42 2.89
C HIS A 352 5.13 19.16 4.30
N LEU A 353 3.83 19.00 4.45
CA LEU A 353 3.13 18.83 5.73
C LEU A 353 2.12 17.69 5.63
N PHE A 354 2.18 16.77 6.58
CA PHE A 354 1.20 15.71 6.79
C PHE A 354 0.53 15.91 8.15
N VAL A 355 -0.81 15.97 8.14
CA VAL A 355 -1.64 15.98 9.35
C VAL A 355 -2.50 14.72 9.32
N GLY A 356 -2.23 13.80 10.24
CA GLY A 356 -2.87 12.49 10.32
C GLY A 356 -3.50 12.21 11.68
N PHE A 357 -4.53 11.40 11.66
CA PHE A 357 -5.27 10.88 12.82
C PHE A 357 -5.28 9.36 12.76
N GLU A 358 -5.59 8.71 13.88
CA GLU A 358 -5.89 7.29 13.89
C GLU A 358 -7.08 6.99 12.97
N GLY A 359 -6.82 6.21 11.93
CA GLY A 359 -7.81 5.72 10.97
C GLY A 359 -8.48 4.44 11.45
N LEU A 360 -9.26 3.81 10.57
CA LEU A 360 -10.01 2.60 10.91
C LEU A 360 -9.29 1.33 10.45
N SER A 361 -9.50 0.26 11.21
CA SER A 361 -9.18 -1.10 10.77
C SER A 361 -10.02 -1.48 9.56
N ILE A 362 -9.48 -2.33 8.69
CA ILE A 362 -10.21 -2.93 7.57
C ILE A 362 -11.43 -3.77 8.01
N HIS A 363 -11.47 -4.21 9.27
CA HIS A 363 -12.61 -4.94 9.84
C HIS A 363 -13.73 -4.02 10.36
N ASP A 364 -13.50 -2.70 10.40
CA ASP A 364 -14.49 -1.74 10.91
C ASP A 364 -15.66 -1.57 9.93
N GLU A 365 -16.89 -1.53 10.44
CA GLU A 365 -18.09 -1.35 9.60
C GLU A 365 -18.11 0.01 8.88
N ASP A 366 -17.44 1.01 9.45
CA ASP A 366 -17.36 2.36 8.94
C ASP A 366 -16.31 2.55 7.83
N ILE A 367 -15.60 1.48 7.43
CA ILE A 367 -14.50 1.56 6.45
C ILE A 367 -14.94 2.13 5.10
N TYR A 368 -16.17 1.81 4.64
CA TYR A 368 -16.71 2.32 3.38
C TYR A 368 -17.09 3.80 3.46
N ALA A 369 -17.57 4.25 4.63
CA ALA A 369 -17.82 5.66 4.86
C ALA A 369 -16.49 6.43 4.93
N LEU A 370 -15.44 5.86 5.51
CA LEU A 370 -14.11 6.45 5.52
C LEU A 370 -13.48 6.55 4.12
N ALA A 371 -13.57 5.48 3.33
CA ALA A 371 -13.12 5.50 1.94
C ALA A 371 -13.89 6.55 1.12
N THR A 372 -15.21 6.65 1.33
CA THR A 372 -16.04 7.67 0.68
C THR A 372 -15.62 9.08 1.12
N LEU A 373 -15.23 9.27 2.38
CA LEU A 373 -14.72 10.55 2.91
C LEU A 373 -13.39 10.94 2.24
N GLN A 374 -12.48 9.97 2.06
CA GLN A 374 -11.23 10.19 1.33
C GLN A 374 -11.48 10.67 -0.10
N LEU A 375 -12.38 10.02 -0.85
CA LEU A 375 -12.70 10.43 -2.22
C LEU A 375 -13.43 11.79 -2.28
N LEU A 376 -14.30 12.07 -1.31
CA LEU A 376 -15.00 13.35 -1.22
C LEU A 376 -14.03 14.51 -1.03
N MET A 377 -13.06 14.33 -0.12
CA MET A 377 -11.99 15.30 0.09
C MET A 377 -11.07 15.38 -1.13
N GLY A 378 -10.67 14.23 -1.66
CA GLY A 378 -9.89 14.07 -2.88
C GLY A 378 -8.58 14.87 -2.84
N GLY A 379 -8.43 15.77 -3.81
CA GLY A 379 -7.23 16.60 -3.96
C GLY A 379 -6.28 16.11 -5.05
N GLY A 380 -5.02 16.52 -4.96
CA GLY A 380 -3.97 16.21 -5.93
C GLY A 380 -2.91 17.30 -5.97
N SER A 381 -2.22 17.39 -7.11
CA SER A 381 -1.32 18.49 -7.43
C SER A 381 -2.06 19.63 -8.15
N SER A 382 -1.57 20.86 -7.95
CA SER A 382 -1.98 22.08 -8.64
C SER A 382 -1.88 21.93 -10.17
N PHE A 383 -0.87 21.19 -10.62
CA PHE A 383 -0.80 20.70 -11.99
C PHE A 383 -1.50 19.35 -12.11
N SER A 384 -2.66 19.32 -12.79
CA SER A 384 -3.40 18.08 -13.03
C SER A 384 -3.53 17.84 -14.53
N ALA A 385 -2.79 16.86 -15.07
CA ALA A 385 -2.94 16.40 -16.44
C ALA A 385 -4.11 15.39 -16.57
N GLY A 386 -4.76 15.32 -17.73
CA GLY A 386 -5.86 14.39 -18.00
C GLY A 386 -7.22 15.07 -18.19
N GLY A 387 -8.16 14.31 -18.78
CA GLY A 387 -9.51 14.77 -19.12
C GLY A 387 -10.48 14.83 -17.94
N PRO A 388 -11.77 15.11 -18.22
CA PRO A 388 -12.83 15.03 -17.22
C PRO A 388 -12.85 13.67 -16.50
N GLY A 389 -13.18 13.67 -15.20
CA GLY A 389 -13.26 12.45 -14.36
C GLY A 389 -12.17 12.34 -13.30
N LYS A 390 -11.04 13.07 -13.43
CA LYS A 390 -9.90 13.04 -12.49
C LYS A 390 -10.11 13.67 -11.11
N GLY A 391 -11.36 13.94 -10.71
CA GLY A 391 -11.66 14.41 -9.35
C GLY A 391 -11.46 15.91 -9.07
N MET A 392 -11.42 16.78 -10.09
CA MET A 392 -11.27 18.25 -9.90
C MET A 392 -12.41 18.93 -9.14
N TYR A 393 -13.54 18.24 -8.92
CA TYR A 393 -14.66 18.74 -8.12
C TYR A 393 -14.61 18.23 -6.67
N SER A 394 -13.53 17.59 -6.24
CA SER A 394 -13.30 17.25 -4.83
C SER A 394 -13.02 18.50 -3.99
N ARG A 395 -13.25 18.44 -2.67
CA ARG A 395 -13.12 19.61 -1.79
C ARG A 395 -11.73 20.22 -1.82
N LEU A 396 -10.68 19.40 -1.70
CA LEU A 396 -9.31 19.90 -1.69
C LEU A 396 -8.91 20.51 -3.04
N PHE A 397 -9.51 20.07 -4.14
CA PHE A 397 -9.30 20.75 -5.40
C PHE A 397 -10.06 22.09 -5.47
N SER A 398 -11.35 22.06 -5.15
CA SER A 398 -12.26 23.20 -5.33
C SER A 398 -12.05 24.31 -4.31
N ASN A 399 -11.89 23.96 -3.03
CA ASN A 399 -11.75 24.91 -1.92
C ASN A 399 -10.30 25.32 -1.67
N VAL A 400 -9.33 24.45 -2.01
CA VAL A 400 -7.91 24.67 -1.69
C VAL A 400 -7.11 25.01 -2.94
N LEU A 401 -6.87 24.04 -3.84
CA LEU A 401 -5.96 24.23 -4.98
C LEU A 401 -6.39 25.34 -5.94
N ASN A 402 -7.70 25.54 -6.16
CA ASN A 402 -8.20 26.61 -7.03
C ASN A 402 -8.11 28.02 -6.40
N HIS A 403 -7.96 28.12 -5.07
CA HIS A 403 -7.98 29.39 -4.34
C HIS A 403 -6.59 29.83 -3.85
N TYR A 404 -5.72 28.87 -3.55
CA TYR A 404 -4.40 29.13 -2.96
C TYR A 404 -3.31 28.70 -3.93
N ASN A 405 -2.83 29.65 -4.74
CA ASN A 405 -1.74 29.42 -5.69
C ASN A 405 -0.39 29.09 -5.04
N TRP A 406 -0.24 29.36 -3.74
CA TRP A 406 0.96 29.07 -2.96
C TRP A 406 0.99 27.62 -2.44
N ILE A 407 -0.10 26.87 -2.64
CA ILE A 407 -0.18 25.44 -2.36
C ILE A 407 0.09 24.69 -3.67
N GLU A 408 1.19 23.93 -3.70
CA GLU A 408 1.55 23.10 -4.84
C GLU A 408 0.67 21.85 -4.90
N SER A 409 0.46 21.17 -3.76
CA SER A 409 -0.37 19.97 -3.67
C SER A 409 -1.14 19.94 -2.37
N CYS A 410 -2.30 19.32 -2.39
CA CYS A 410 -3.10 19.05 -1.22
C CYS A 410 -3.99 17.84 -1.50
N MET A 411 -3.85 16.75 -0.74
CA MET A 411 -4.56 15.51 -0.98
C MET A 411 -4.90 14.77 0.31
N SER A 412 -6.00 14.04 0.31
CA SER A 412 -6.39 13.17 1.41
C SER A 412 -5.79 11.77 1.26
N PHE A 413 -5.27 11.22 2.36
CA PHE A 413 -4.75 9.85 2.41
C PHE A 413 -5.55 9.01 3.40
N ASN A 414 -5.61 7.70 3.14
CA ASN A 414 -6.25 6.70 3.97
C ASN A 414 -5.44 5.40 3.93
N HIS A 415 -4.69 5.12 4.99
CA HIS A 415 -3.95 3.88 5.18
C HIS A 415 -4.73 2.98 6.13
N CYS A 416 -5.13 1.79 5.70
CA CYS A 416 -5.91 0.87 6.50
C CYS A 416 -5.14 -0.43 6.73
N TYR A 417 -5.12 -0.89 7.97
CA TYR A 417 -4.47 -2.13 8.39
C TYR A 417 -5.45 -3.04 9.12
N SER A 418 -4.99 -4.23 9.51
CA SER A 418 -5.84 -5.21 10.19
C SER A 418 -6.42 -4.73 11.52
N ASP A 419 -5.70 -3.95 12.33
CA ASP A 419 -6.12 -3.56 13.69
C ASP A 419 -6.09 -2.04 13.97
N SER A 420 -5.61 -1.22 13.03
CA SER A 420 -5.65 0.25 13.09
C SER A 420 -5.50 0.86 11.69
N GLY A 421 -5.29 2.18 11.59
CA GLY A 421 -5.12 2.89 10.32
C GLY A 421 -4.60 4.31 10.50
N LEU A 422 -4.36 5.03 9.41
CA LEU A 422 -4.05 6.46 9.40
C LEU A 422 -4.93 7.17 8.37
N PHE A 423 -5.56 8.26 8.78
CA PHE A 423 -6.36 9.08 7.89
C PHE A 423 -5.97 10.55 8.04
N GLY A 424 -5.88 11.28 6.95
CA GLY A 424 -5.54 12.70 7.03
C GLY A 424 -5.44 13.42 5.70
N ILE A 425 -4.74 14.55 5.76
CA ILE A 425 -4.42 15.40 4.60
C ILE A 425 -2.92 15.63 4.59
N SER A 426 -2.33 15.49 3.41
CA SER A 426 -1.01 15.99 3.10
C SER A 426 -1.12 17.23 2.20
N GLY A 427 -0.17 18.13 2.32
CA GLY A 427 -0.05 19.27 1.43
C GLY A 427 1.37 19.80 1.34
N SER A 428 1.66 20.49 0.25
CA SER A 428 2.95 21.09 -0.03
C SER A 428 2.74 22.55 -0.39
N CYS A 429 3.51 23.46 0.22
CA CYS A 429 3.42 24.90 -0.05
C CYS A 429 4.79 25.53 -0.29
N TYR A 430 4.81 26.71 -0.90
CA TYR A 430 6.02 27.53 -0.92
C TYR A 430 6.42 27.95 0.50
N PRO A 431 7.73 28.09 0.79
CA PRO A 431 8.21 28.55 2.08
C PRO A 431 7.61 29.91 2.48
N GLY A 432 7.28 30.07 3.77
CA GLY A 432 6.65 31.24 4.37
C GLY A 432 5.12 31.14 4.57
N TYR A 433 4.48 30.07 4.08
CA TYR A 433 3.03 29.86 4.18
C TYR A 433 2.63 28.67 5.08
N GLU A 434 3.54 28.11 5.87
CA GLU A 434 3.34 26.80 6.51
C GLU A 434 2.22 26.83 7.57
N THR A 435 2.20 27.86 8.42
CA THR A 435 1.12 28.03 9.40
C THR A 435 -0.22 28.22 8.69
N MET A 436 -0.24 28.90 7.54
CA MET A 436 -1.46 29.08 6.74
C MET A 436 -1.91 27.76 6.10
N LEU A 437 -0.97 26.94 5.61
CA LEU A 437 -1.26 25.60 5.10
C LEU A 437 -1.90 24.74 6.19
N LEU A 438 -1.34 24.74 7.40
CA LEU A 438 -1.91 24.03 8.54
C LEU A 438 -3.32 24.52 8.86
N GLU A 439 -3.56 25.83 8.94
CA GLU A 439 -4.90 26.37 9.17
C GLU A 439 -5.90 25.98 8.08
N VAL A 440 -5.49 25.94 6.81
CA VAL A 440 -6.34 25.50 5.69
C VAL A 440 -6.68 24.01 5.81
N ILE A 441 -5.69 23.15 6.09
CA ILE A 441 -5.89 21.71 6.29
C ILE A 441 -6.88 21.46 7.43
N VAL A 442 -6.62 22.06 8.59
CA VAL A 442 -7.45 21.89 9.79
C VAL A 442 -8.88 22.40 9.56
N ARG A 443 -9.04 23.50 8.84
CA ARG A 443 -10.36 24.02 8.47
C ARG A 443 -11.13 23.06 7.57
N GLU A 444 -10.50 22.50 6.53
CA GLU A 444 -11.19 21.55 5.63
C GLU A 444 -11.60 20.28 6.37
N LEU A 445 -10.77 19.78 7.29
CA LEU A 445 -11.11 18.66 8.17
C LEU A 445 -12.31 19.00 9.07
N GLU A 446 -12.28 20.14 9.76
CA GLU A 446 -13.36 20.57 10.65
C GLU A 446 -14.70 20.74 9.91
N LEU A 447 -14.69 21.25 8.67
CA LEU A 447 -15.90 21.40 7.86
C LEU A 447 -16.61 20.06 7.59
N THR A 448 -15.88 18.94 7.53
CA THR A 448 -16.50 17.61 7.33
C THR A 448 -17.25 17.10 8.56
N THR A 449 -16.97 17.66 9.74
CA THR A 449 -17.63 17.30 11.02
C THR A 449 -18.97 18.03 11.24
N ARG A 450 -19.28 19.03 10.39
CA ARG A 450 -20.47 19.87 10.52
C ARG A 450 -21.68 19.25 9.82
N THR A 451 -22.84 19.36 10.45
CA THR A 451 -24.14 19.01 9.86
C THR A 451 -24.82 20.18 9.13
N GLY A 452 -24.38 21.42 9.39
CA GLY A 452 -24.97 22.64 8.87
C GLY A 452 -24.19 23.25 7.69
N ARG A 453 -24.14 24.59 7.64
CA ARG A 453 -23.47 25.34 6.57
C ARG A 453 -21.98 24.99 6.48
N GLY A 454 -21.52 24.67 5.27
CA GLY A 454 -20.15 24.21 5.00
C GLY A 454 -19.92 22.72 5.28
N GLY A 455 -20.89 22.04 5.88
CA GLY A 455 -20.93 20.58 6.02
C GLY A 455 -21.05 19.86 4.68
N ILE A 456 -21.08 18.53 4.72
CA ILE A 456 -21.11 17.67 3.53
C ILE A 456 -22.42 17.86 2.76
N ALA A 457 -22.35 18.30 1.51
CA ALA A 457 -23.52 18.42 0.64
C ALA A 457 -23.89 17.08 -0.01
N GLN A 458 -25.17 16.88 -0.32
CA GLN A 458 -25.65 15.62 -0.90
C GLN A 458 -24.98 15.30 -2.26
N GLY A 459 -24.85 16.31 -3.12
CA GLY A 459 -24.16 16.13 -4.41
C GLY A 459 -22.66 15.83 -4.29
N GLU A 460 -22.02 16.17 -3.18
CA GLU A 460 -20.63 15.74 -2.90
C GLU A 460 -20.57 14.26 -2.52
N LEU A 461 -21.49 13.81 -1.67
CA LEU A 461 -21.60 12.41 -1.27
C LEU A 461 -21.91 11.51 -2.47
N ASP A 462 -22.92 11.86 -3.28
CA ASP A 462 -23.31 11.05 -4.43
C ASP A 462 -22.18 10.95 -5.46
N ARG A 463 -21.43 12.03 -5.67
CA ARG A 463 -20.24 12.03 -6.53
C ARG A 463 -19.13 11.14 -5.96
N ALA A 464 -18.84 11.26 -4.68
CA ALA A 464 -17.78 10.47 -4.03
C ALA A 464 -18.08 8.97 -4.06
N LYS A 465 -19.34 8.57 -3.81
CA LYS A 465 -19.78 7.16 -3.90
C LYS A 465 -19.61 6.60 -5.30
N ASN A 466 -20.06 7.35 -6.32
CA ASN A 466 -19.89 6.97 -7.72
C ASN A 466 -18.42 6.87 -8.11
N GLN A 467 -17.57 7.80 -7.64
CA GLN A 467 -16.13 7.76 -7.88
C GLN A 467 -15.45 6.57 -7.20
N LEU A 468 -15.80 6.26 -5.95
CA LEU A 468 -15.26 5.11 -5.23
C LEU A 468 -15.62 3.80 -5.94
N ARG A 469 -16.90 3.61 -6.29
CA ARG A 469 -17.35 2.45 -7.08
C ARG A 469 -16.63 2.35 -8.41
N SER A 470 -16.56 3.45 -9.16
CA SER A 470 -15.88 3.49 -10.46
C SER A 470 -14.41 3.11 -10.32
N SER A 471 -13.71 3.68 -9.33
CA SER A 471 -12.30 3.41 -9.08
C SER A 471 -12.04 1.95 -8.75
N VAL A 472 -12.84 1.35 -7.86
CA VAL A 472 -12.71 -0.07 -7.50
C VAL A 472 -12.97 -0.96 -8.72
N LEU A 473 -14.07 -0.74 -9.43
CA LEU A 473 -14.45 -1.58 -10.58
C LEU A 473 -13.43 -1.50 -11.73
N MET A 474 -12.96 -0.29 -12.06
CA MET A 474 -11.96 -0.08 -13.10
C MET A 474 -10.61 -0.72 -12.73
N ASN A 475 -10.19 -0.60 -11.46
CA ASN A 475 -8.96 -1.26 -10.99
C ASN A 475 -9.07 -2.79 -11.07
N LEU A 476 -10.24 -3.34 -10.73
CA LEU A 476 -10.54 -4.77 -10.86
C LEU A 476 -10.62 -5.24 -12.31
N GLU A 477 -10.45 -4.42 -13.34
CA GLU A 477 -10.29 -4.91 -14.73
C GLU A 477 -8.92 -5.57 -14.95
N SER A 478 -7.91 -5.23 -14.13
CA SER A 478 -6.59 -5.85 -14.18
C SER A 478 -6.55 -7.16 -13.40
N LYS A 479 -6.18 -8.27 -14.05
CA LYS A 479 -6.03 -9.58 -13.38
C LYS A 479 -5.00 -9.57 -12.24
N MET A 480 -3.96 -8.75 -12.34
CA MET A 480 -2.96 -8.61 -11.25
C MET A 480 -3.55 -7.91 -10.03
N VAL A 481 -4.42 -6.92 -10.25
CA VAL A 481 -5.14 -6.25 -9.16
C VAL A 481 -6.19 -7.18 -8.57
N GLN A 482 -6.94 -7.91 -9.40
CA GLN A 482 -7.88 -8.95 -8.92
C GLN A 482 -7.16 -10.01 -8.08
N LEU A 483 -5.96 -10.44 -8.51
CA LEU A 483 -5.13 -11.40 -7.79
C LEU A 483 -4.74 -10.86 -6.41
N GLU A 484 -4.22 -9.64 -6.35
CA GLU A 484 -3.84 -9.02 -5.08
C GLU A 484 -5.04 -8.83 -4.15
N ASP A 485 -6.15 -8.34 -4.67
CA ASP A 485 -7.40 -8.18 -3.94
C ASP A 485 -7.87 -9.52 -3.34
N LEU A 486 -7.90 -10.58 -4.15
CA LEU A 486 -8.27 -11.93 -3.71
C LEU A 486 -7.31 -12.46 -2.63
N GLY A 487 -6.00 -12.39 -2.88
CA GLY A 487 -4.98 -12.88 -1.96
C GLY A 487 -5.03 -12.18 -0.60
N ARG A 488 -5.09 -10.84 -0.60
CA ARG A 488 -5.09 -10.02 0.62
C ARG A 488 -6.41 -10.12 1.38
N GLN A 489 -7.56 -10.12 0.71
CA GLN A 489 -8.83 -10.30 1.41
C GLN A 489 -8.92 -11.69 2.07
N VAL A 490 -8.48 -12.75 1.38
CA VAL A 490 -8.45 -14.09 1.98
C VAL A 490 -7.41 -14.17 3.09
N GLN A 491 -6.28 -13.47 2.99
CA GLN A 491 -5.27 -13.38 4.05
C GLN A 491 -5.87 -12.78 5.33
N VAL A 492 -6.59 -11.66 5.20
CA VAL A 492 -7.15 -10.86 6.31
C VAL A 492 -8.47 -11.42 6.84
N HIS A 493 -9.46 -11.69 5.98
CA HIS A 493 -10.82 -12.11 6.38
C HIS A 493 -11.05 -13.62 6.25
N GLY A 494 -10.22 -14.33 5.50
CA GLY A 494 -10.45 -15.73 5.15
C GLY A 494 -11.39 -15.95 3.95
N TYR A 495 -11.99 -14.87 3.42
CA TYR A 495 -12.86 -14.90 2.24
C TYR A 495 -12.72 -13.59 1.46
N LYS A 496 -13.22 -13.58 0.21
CA LYS A 496 -13.32 -12.36 -0.61
C LYS A 496 -14.75 -11.83 -0.57
N VAL A 497 -14.89 -10.53 -0.27
CA VAL A 497 -16.15 -9.80 -0.34
C VAL A 497 -16.57 -9.69 -1.81
N PRO A 498 -17.76 -10.19 -2.19
CA PRO A 498 -18.27 -10.05 -3.55
C PRO A 498 -18.42 -8.58 -3.98
N VAL A 499 -18.21 -8.32 -5.27
CA VAL A 499 -18.26 -6.96 -5.83
C VAL A 499 -19.65 -6.34 -5.65
N GLU A 500 -20.72 -7.13 -5.75
CA GLU A 500 -22.09 -6.69 -5.55
C GLU A 500 -22.34 -6.25 -4.10
N GLU A 501 -21.81 -7.00 -3.14
CA GLU A 501 -21.89 -6.67 -1.71
C GLU A 501 -21.10 -5.39 -1.42
N LEU A 502 -19.89 -5.27 -1.97
CA LEU A 502 -19.06 -4.07 -1.84
C LEU A 502 -19.77 -2.84 -2.39
N CYS A 503 -20.37 -2.94 -3.59
CA CYS A 503 -21.15 -1.85 -4.19
C CYS A 503 -22.36 -1.50 -3.32
N ALA A 504 -23.08 -2.49 -2.80
CA ALA A 504 -24.23 -2.25 -1.91
C ALA A 504 -23.83 -1.54 -0.60
N LYS A 505 -22.67 -1.88 -0.03
CA LYS A 505 -22.15 -1.24 1.19
C LYS A 505 -21.77 0.22 0.95
N ILE A 506 -21.15 0.54 -0.18
CA ILE A 506 -20.87 1.94 -0.57
C ILE A 506 -22.19 2.70 -0.73
N GLU A 507 -23.19 2.07 -1.34
CA GLU A 507 -24.46 2.72 -1.68
C GLU A 507 -25.31 3.04 -0.46
N ARG A 508 -25.14 2.26 0.61
CA ARG A 508 -25.80 2.48 1.89
C ARG A 508 -25.24 3.70 2.63
N VAL A 509 -24.02 4.16 2.34
CA VAL A 509 -23.39 5.28 3.05
C VAL A 509 -24.26 6.54 2.92
N THR A 510 -24.64 7.09 4.07
CA THR A 510 -25.44 8.32 4.19
C THR A 510 -24.59 9.51 4.65
N ARG A 511 -25.10 10.72 4.49
CA ARG A 511 -24.43 11.93 5.01
C ARG A 511 -24.24 11.88 6.53
N GLN A 512 -25.18 11.27 7.26
CA GLN A 512 -25.07 11.14 8.71
C GLN A 512 -23.91 10.21 9.08
N ASP A 513 -23.71 9.13 8.32
CA ASP A 513 -22.55 8.24 8.50
C ASP A 513 -21.25 8.98 8.24
N MET A 514 -21.17 9.76 7.16
CA MET A 514 -19.98 10.55 6.83
C MET A 514 -19.61 11.53 7.96
N VAL A 515 -20.59 12.27 8.48
CA VAL A 515 -20.35 13.19 9.60
C VAL A 515 -19.97 12.41 10.86
N ARG A 516 -20.66 11.30 11.18
CA ARG A 516 -20.33 10.45 12.34
C ARG A 516 -18.90 9.91 12.26
N VAL A 517 -18.46 9.45 11.10
CA VAL A 517 -17.12 8.89 10.88
C VAL A 517 -16.05 9.97 10.91
N ALA A 518 -16.26 11.09 10.22
CA ALA A 518 -15.39 12.27 10.33
C ALA A 518 -15.25 12.70 11.79
N ARG A 519 -16.35 12.65 12.53
CA ARG A 519 -16.37 12.97 13.95
C ARG A 519 -15.54 11.98 14.79
N ARG A 520 -15.77 10.69 14.59
CA ARG A 520 -15.04 9.63 15.27
C ARG A 520 -13.53 9.73 15.08
N ILE A 521 -13.08 10.04 13.86
CA ILE A 521 -11.66 10.12 13.50
C ILE A 521 -11.04 11.44 13.98
N PHE A 522 -11.59 12.58 13.55
CA PHE A 522 -10.98 13.88 13.86
C PHE A 522 -11.20 14.33 15.30
N GLY A 523 -12.08 13.66 16.06
CA GLY A 523 -12.21 13.83 17.51
C GLY A 523 -11.33 12.88 18.32
N GLY A 524 -10.50 12.05 17.68
CA GLY A 524 -9.62 11.09 18.37
C GLY A 524 -10.36 9.96 19.09
N GLN A 525 -11.61 9.67 18.71
CA GLN A 525 -12.48 8.69 19.39
C GLN A 525 -12.22 7.25 18.96
N VAL A 526 -11.46 7.02 17.88
CA VAL A 526 -11.04 5.68 17.45
C VAL A 526 -10.23 4.98 18.55
N GLY A 527 -9.42 5.73 19.30
CA GLY A 527 -8.65 5.24 20.44
C GLY A 527 -9.49 4.57 21.54
N LEU A 528 -10.80 4.88 21.63
CA LEU A 528 -11.71 4.20 22.57
C LEU A 528 -11.88 2.71 22.24
N THR A 529 -11.75 2.34 20.96
CA THR A 529 -11.86 0.95 20.49
C THR A 529 -10.50 0.24 20.41
N THR A 530 -9.44 0.96 20.02
CA THR A 530 -8.11 0.39 19.75
C THR A 530 -7.13 0.53 20.92
N GLY A 531 -7.45 1.39 21.91
CA GLY A 531 -6.51 1.78 22.96
C GLY A 531 -5.50 2.86 22.55
N GLY A 532 -5.72 3.50 21.40
CA GLY A 532 -4.92 4.63 20.90
C GLY A 532 -5.08 5.91 21.73
N SER A 533 -4.14 6.84 21.58
CA SER A 533 -4.06 8.06 22.39
C SER A 533 -5.12 9.12 22.06
N GLY A 534 -5.61 9.13 20.81
CA GLY A 534 -6.47 10.17 20.25
C GLY A 534 -5.75 11.49 19.92
N GLU A 535 -4.41 11.52 20.06
CA GLU A 535 -3.59 12.67 19.69
C GLU A 535 -3.50 12.82 18.16
N VAL A 536 -2.92 13.91 17.66
CA VAL A 536 -2.73 14.13 16.22
C VAL A 536 -1.29 13.79 15.84
N THR A 537 -1.08 13.22 14.66
CA THR A 537 0.25 13.03 14.06
C THR A 537 0.54 14.17 13.10
N ILE A 538 1.62 14.91 13.33
CA ILE A 538 2.08 15.99 12.45
C ILE A 538 3.50 15.66 12.00
N VAL A 539 3.72 15.54 10.69
CA VAL A 539 5.05 15.35 10.13
C VAL A 539 5.27 16.39 9.04
N ALA A 540 6.38 17.13 9.12
CA ALA A 540 6.73 18.13 8.12
C ALA A 540 8.22 18.12 7.77
N GLN A 541 8.53 18.47 6.52
CA GLN A 541 9.89 18.68 6.03
C GLN A 541 9.95 19.96 5.18
N GLY A 542 10.96 20.79 5.41
CA GLY A 542 11.15 22.09 4.73
C GLY A 542 11.41 23.20 5.74
N LEU A 543 10.79 24.36 5.57
CA LEU A 543 10.87 25.46 6.54
C LEU A 543 9.83 25.26 7.65
N THR A 544 10.20 24.63 8.76
CA THR A 544 9.25 24.10 9.74
C THR A 544 9.17 24.87 11.06
N LYS A 545 10.07 25.83 11.31
CA LYS A 545 10.10 26.64 12.54
C LYS A 545 8.75 27.33 12.85
N SER A 546 8.00 27.73 11.82
CA SER A 546 6.67 28.36 11.96
C SER A 546 5.56 27.39 12.39
N LEU A 547 5.82 26.08 12.39
CA LEU A 547 4.91 25.02 12.82
C LEU A 547 5.13 24.60 14.29
N GLU A 548 6.10 25.20 15.00
CA GLU A 548 6.25 24.97 16.44
C GLU A 548 4.97 25.37 17.20
N GLY A 549 4.37 24.42 17.92
CA GLY A 549 3.10 24.64 18.61
C GLY A 549 1.87 24.51 17.71
N ALA A 550 1.99 23.80 16.58
CA ALA A 550 0.89 23.44 15.68
C ALA A 550 -0.31 22.81 16.41
N GLU A 551 -0.10 22.17 17.57
CA GLU A 551 -1.17 21.61 18.40
C GLU A 551 -2.21 22.68 18.80
N LYS A 552 -1.79 23.93 19.04
CA LYS A 552 -2.70 25.03 19.40
C LYS A 552 -3.68 25.39 18.27
N VAL A 553 -3.25 25.22 17.02
CA VAL A 553 -4.12 25.44 15.85
C VAL A 553 -5.18 24.34 15.81
N LEU A 554 -4.81 23.08 16.02
CA LEU A 554 -5.76 21.96 16.07
C LEU A 554 -6.78 22.15 17.21
N GLU A 555 -6.32 22.54 18.40
CA GLU A 555 -7.19 22.83 19.56
C GLU A 555 -8.17 23.98 19.27
N LYS A 556 -7.72 25.05 18.61
CA LYS A 556 -8.57 26.20 18.22
C LYS A 556 -9.75 25.77 17.34
N TYR A 557 -9.55 24.78 16.47
CA TYR A 557 -10.60 24.23 15.62
C TYR A 557 -11.32 23.02 16.24
N GLY A 558 -10.94 22.63 17.46
CA GLY A 558 -11.57 21.52 18.19
C GLY A 558 -11.37 20.17 17.52
N LEU A 559 -10.18 19.93 16.97
CA LEU A 559 -9.75 18.62 16.45
C LEU A 559 -8.80 17.91 17.44
N GLY A 560 -8.72 16.59 17.31
CA GLY A 560 -7.98 15.70 18.21
C GLY A 560 -8.74 15.42 19.50
N LYS A 561 -8.06 14.84 20.48
CA LYS A 561 -8.60 14.45 21.80
C LYS A 561 -9.37 15.55 22.56
N SER A 562 -9.04 16.81 22.31
CA SER A 562 -9.68 17.98 22.93
C SER A 562 -11.00 18.40 22.26
N ALA A 563 -11.46 17.66 21.24
CA ALA A 563 -12.74 17.90 20.57
C ALA A 563 -13.93 17.76 21.56
N LYS A 564 -14.91 18.67 21.47
CA LYS A 564 -16.04 18.78 22.42
C LYS A 564 -17.41 18.37 21.86
N TRP A 565 -17.45 17.67 20.74
CA TRP A 565 -18.69 17.41 19.97
C TRP A 565 -19.03 15.94 19.79
#